data_AF-A0A962DZE5-F1
#
_entry.id   AF-A0A962DZE5-F1
#
_cell.length_a   1.000
_cell.length_b   1.000
_cell.length_c   1.000
_cell.angle_alpha   90.00
_cell.angle_beta   90.00
_cell.angle_gamma   90.00
#
_symmetry.space_group_name_H-M   'P 1'
#
loop_
_entity.id
_entity.type
_entity.pdbx_description
1 polymer ?
#
loop_
_entity_poly.entity_id
_entity_poly.type
_entity_poly.pdbx_seq_one_letter_code
_entity_poly.pdbx_strand_id
1 'polypeptide(L)'
;LKQAWSEIDSETHIHDFPALHSLGDLLLKTGFTQVVVNAEVITLTYDNLRSLMSDIKASGGQNAMENRSKGLMSKEKLYQLIKLYEQFREDGRLPASYEIIYLRAKKPEQVIKKV
;
A
#
# COMPACT_ATOMS: atom_id res chain seq x y z
N LEU A 1 -10.39 2.19 1.24
CA LEU A 1 -9.99 1.79 2.62
C LEU A 1 -9.43 2.93 3.46
N LYS A 2 -8.41 3.67 2.99
CA LYS A 2 -7.82 4.82 3.73
C LYS A 2 -8.88 5.84 4.15
N GLN A 3 -9.75 6.22 3.21
CA GLN A 3 -10.87 7.14 3.45
C GLN A 3 -11.84 6.64 4.53
N ALA A 4 -12.26 5.36 4.47
CA ALA A 4 -13.16 4.80 5.47
C ALA A 4 -12.55 4.78 6.88
N TRP A 5 -11.24 4.55 7.01
CA TRP A 5 -10.55 4.62 8.31
C TRP A 5 -10.47 6.04 8.86
N SER A 6 -10.22 7.05 8.01
CA SER A 6 -10.14 8.45 8.44
C SER A 6 -11.45 9.01 9.01
N GLU A 7 -12.57 8.34 8.75
CA GLU A 7 -13.89 8.70 9.31
C GLU A 7 -14.16 8.05 10.68
N ILE A 8 -13.34 7.07 11.11
CA ILE A 8 -13.53 6.34 12.38
C ILE A 8 -12.64 6.93 13.48
N ASP A 9 -11.36 7.10 13.19
CA ASP A 9 -10.38 7.65 14.13
C ASP A 9 -9.17 8.23 13.39
N SER A 10 -8.26 8.85 14.15
CA SER A 10 -7.01 9.44 13.65
C SER A 10 -5.80 8.51 13.78
N GLU A 11 -6.00 7.22 14.11
CA GLU A 11 -4.89 6.26 14.19
C GLU A 11 -4.39 5.90 12.78
N THR A 12 -3.11 5.56 12.68
CA THR A 12 -2.53 5.19 11.39
C THR A 12 -2.84 3.72 11.10
N HIS A 13 -3.83 3.47 10.24
CA HIS A 13 -4.26 2.11 9.87
C HIS A 13 -3.63 1.56 8.60
N ILE A 14 -3.16 2.45 7.72
CA ILE A 14 -2.58 2.11 6.41
C ILE A 14 -1.28 2.88 6.26
N HIS A 15 -0.26 2.25 5.67
CA HIS A 15 1.01 2.90 5.35
C HIS A 15 0.80 4.08 4.39
N ASP A 16 1.70 5.07 4.49
CA ASP A 16 1.82 6.08 3.45
C ASP A 16 2.57 5.53 2.25
N PHE A 17 2.14 5.92 1.06
CA PHE A 17 2.74 5.50 -0.19
C PHE A 17 3.89 6.46 -0.54
N PRO A 18 5.10 5.94 -0.81
CA PRO A 18 6.22 6.78 -1.21
C PRO A 18 5.94 7.41 -2.57
N ALA A 19 6.29 8.68 -2.74
CA ALA A 19 6.24 9.32 -4.05
C ALA A 19 7.24 8.64 -5.01
N LEU A 20 6.83 8.40 -6.25
CA LEU A 20 7.64 7.68 -7.25
C LEU A 20 9.04 8.30 -7.45
N HIS A 21 9.13 9.63 -7.47
CA HIS A 21 10.40 10.33 -7.62
C HIS A 21 11.35 10.03 -6.46
N SER A 22 10.85 9.95 -5.23
CA SER A 22 11.65 9.64 -4.04
C SER A 22 12.28 8.24 -4.12
N LEU A 23 11.58 7.27 -4.71
CA LEU A 23 12.12 5.93 -4.95
C LEU A 23 13.24 5.95 -5.99
N GLY A 24 13.05 6.71 -7.08
CA GLY A 24 14.08 6.89 -8.10
C GLY A 24 15.34 7.56 -7.55
N ASP A 25 15.16 8.66 -6.81
CA ASP A 25 16.25 9.39 -6.16
C ASP A 25 17.01 8.53 -5.17
N LEU A 26 16.30 7.68 -4.40
CA LEU A 26 16.93 6.75 -3.45
C LEU A 26 17.82 5.74 -4.18
N LEU A 27 17.37 5.18 -5.30
CA LEU A 27 18.17 4.24 -6.10
C LEU A 27 19.41 4.92 -6.70
N LEU A 28 19.27 6.14 -7.21
CA LEU A 28 20.42 6.92 -7.70
C LEU A 28 21.41 7.24 -6.58
N LYS A 29 20.93 7.67 -5.41
CA LYS A 29 21.77 7.98 -4.24
C LYS A 29 22.51 6.75 -3.70
N THR A 30 21.94 5.56 -3.85
CA THR A 30 22.58 4.29 -3.46
C THR A 30 23.53 3.73 -4.52
N GLY A 31 23.78 4.49 -5.59
CA GLY A 31 24.78 4.20 -6.61
C GLY A 31 24.27 3.36 -7.77
N PHE A 32 22.97 3.03 -7.82
CA PHE A 32 22.39 2.41 -9.00
C PHE A 32 22.34 3.39 -10.17
N THR A 33 22.33 2.84 -11.38
CA THR A 33 22.28 3.59 -12.64
C THR A 33 21.12 3.09 -13.49
N GLN A 34 20.76 3.83 -14.54
CA GLN A 34 19.67 3.47 -15.45
C GLN A 34 18.37 3.14 -14.71
N VAL A 35 18.01 3.99 -13.73
CA VAL A 35 16.82 3.79 -12.91
C VAL A 35 15.57 4.13 -13.73
N VAL A 36 14.63 3.19 -13.76
CA VAL A 36 13.30 3.36 -14.35
C VAL A 36 12.29 3.04 -13.25
N VAL A 37 11.37 3.97 -13.02
CA VAL A 37 10.25 3.84 -12.08
C VAL A 37 8.97 3.92 -12.90
N ASN A 38 8.09 2.94 -12.74
CA ASN A 38 6.74 2.96 -13.30
C ASN A 38 5.74 2.59 -12.21
N ALA A 39 4.51 3.07 -12.33
CA ALA A 39 3.41 2.62 -11.49
C ALA A 39 2.16 2.36 -12.31
N GLU A 40 1.38 1.39 -11.87
CA GLU A 40 0.04 1.17 -12.38
C GLU A 40 -0.94 1.07 -11.21
N VAL A 41 -2.19 1.43 -11.46
CA VAL A 41 -3.29 1.26 -10.51
C VAL A 41 -4.20 0.19 -11.06
N ILE A 42 -4.37 -0.89 -10.30
CA ILE A 42 -5.36 -1.92 -10.57
C ILE A 42 -6.49 -1.84 -9.55
N THR A 43 -7.72 -2.10 -9.96
CA THR A 43 -8.87 -2.16 -9.04
C THR A 43 -9.38 -3.59 -9.00
N LEU A 44 -9.28 -4.21 -7.82
CA LEU A 44 -9.88 -5.51 -7.54
C LEU A 44 -11.25 -5.29 -6.91
N THR A 45 -12.19 -6.21 -7.13
CA THR A 45 -13.55 -6.10 -6.62
C THR A 45 -13.92 -7.30 -5.74
N TYR A 46 -14.59 -7.03 -4.63
CA TYR A 46 -14.87 -8.00 -3.56
C TYR A 46 -16.35 -8.08 -3.24
N ASP A 47 -16.83 -9.26 -2.83
CA ASP A 47 -18.24 -9.40 -2.43
C ASP A 47 -18.53 -8.64 -1.12
N ASN A 48 -17.55 -8.65 -0.20
CA ASN A 48 -17.67 -8.04 1.12
C ASN A 48 -16.30 -7.60 1.66
N LEU A 49 -16.33 -6.71 2.66
CA LEU A 49 -15.11 -6.13 3.24
C LEU A 49 -14.24 -7.16 3.96
N ARG A 50 -14.81 -8.25 4.50
CA ARG A 50 -14.04 -9.29 5.19
C ARG A 50 -13.13 -10.05 4.22
N SER A 51 -13.62 -10.35 3.03
CA SER A 51 -12.81 -10.96 1.97
C SER A 51 -11.64 -10.04 1.57
N LEU A 52 -11.93 -8.75 1.35
CA LEU A 52 -10.91 -7.73 1.06
C LEU A 52 -9.83 -7.68 2.17
N MET A 53 -10.23 -7.57 3.43
CA MET A 53 -9.30 -7.54 4.56
C MET A 53 -8.48 -8.83 4.70
N SER A 54 -9.09 -9.98 4.41
CA SER A 54 -8.41 -11.28 4.42
C SER A 54 -7.30 -11.33 3.36
N ASP A 55 -7.59 -10.84 2.15
CA ASP A 55 -6.61 -10.78 1.07
C ASP A 55 -5.46 -9.83 1.38
N ILE A 56 -5.74 -8.66 1.95
CA ILE A 56 -4.68 -7.73 2.42
C ILE A 56 -3.80 -8.41 3.47
N LYS A 57 -4.39 -9.17 4.40
CA LYS A 57 -3.62 -9.89 5.42
C LYS A 57 -2.76 -10.98 4.78
N ALA A 58 -3.30 -11.73 3.82
CA ALA A 58 -2.59 -12.79 3.13
C ALA A 58 -1.45 -12.27 2.25
N SER A 59 -1.60 -11.09 1.63
CA SER A 59 -0.56 -10.44 0.83
C SER A 59 0.55 -9.78 1.68
N GLY A 60 0.42 -9.81 3.01
CA GLY A 60 1.37 -9.18 3.92
C GLY A 60 1.16 -7.67 4.10
N GLY A 61 0.07 -7.10 3.55
CA GLY A 61 -0.30 -5.69 3.69
C GLY A 61 -0.84 -5.30 5.06
N GLN A 62 -0.53 -6.07 6.09
CA GLN A 62 -0.85 -5.72 7.47
C GLN A 62 -0.02 -4.52 7.93
N ASN A 63 -0.61 -3.66 8.76
CA ASN A 63 0.08 -2.50 9.30
C ASN A 63 1.24 -2.93 10.21
N ALA A 64 2.46 -2.62 9.77
CA ALA A 64 3.72 -2.91 10.43
C ALA A 64 4.38 -1.67 11.08
N MET A 65 3.68 -0.53 11.14
CA MET A 65 4.25 0.70 11.71
C MET A 65 4.43 0.60 13.23
N GLU A 66 5.46 1.27 13.76
CA GLU A 66 5.75 1.24 15.20
C GLU A 66 4.66 1.91 16.04
N ASN A 67 4.05 2.96 15.50
CA ASN A 67 2.97 3.74 16.12
C ASN A 67 1.57 3.15 15.86
N ARG A 68 1.47 1.94 15.29
CA ARG A 68 0.18 1.28 15.08
C ARG A 68 -0.53 1.00 16.40
N SER A 69 -1.85 0.95 16.36
CA SER A 69 -2.65 0.44 17.48
C SER A 69 -2.23 -1.00 17.79
N LYS A 70 -1.80 -1.25 19.03
CA LYS A 70 -1.34 -2.58 19.49
C LYS A 70 -2.48 -3.44 20.07
N GLY A 71 -3.66 -2.84 20.25
CA GLY A 71 -4.84 -3.52 20.79
C GLY A 71 -5.60 -4.31 19.74
N LEU A 72 -6.56 -5.11 20.20
CA LEU A 72 -7.53 -5.74 19.31
C LEU A 72 -8.49 -4.69 18.74
N MET A 73 -8.83 -4.83 17.47
CA MET A 73 -9.93 -4.06 16.88
C MET A 73 -11.25 -4.47 17.55
N SER A 74 -11.99 -3.49 18.08
CA SER A 74 -13.29 -3.76 18.67
C SER A 74 -14.33 -4.15 17.61
N LYS A 75 -15.36 -4.87 18.05
CA LYS A 75 -16.46 -5.30 17.18
C LYS A 75 -17.22 -4.09 16.61
N GLU A 76 -17.34 -3.02 17.40
CA GLU A 76 -17.99 -1.77 17.03
C GLU A 76 -17.23 -1.07 15.90
N LYS A 77 -15.90 -0.90 16.02
CA LYS A 77 -15.06 -0.31 14.97
C LYS A 77 -15.15 -1.12 13.67
N LEU A 78 -15.16 -2.44 13.77
CA LEU A 78 -15.30 -3.31 12.59
C LEU A 78 -16.65 -3.08 11.88
N TYR A 79 -17.76 -2.98 12.60
CA TYR A 79 -19.06 -2.70 11.98
C TYR A 79 -19.15 -1.31 11.38
N GLN A 80 -18.57 -0.30 12.04
CA GLN A 80 -18.48 1.05 11.49
C GLN A 80 -17.69 1.04 10.18
N LEU A 81 -16.54 0.38 10.15
CA LEU A 81 -15.73 0.25 8.93
C LEU A 81 -16.49 -0.45 7.81
N ILE A 82 -17.19 -1.57 8.09
CA ILE A 82 -18.04 -2.24 7.10
C ILE A 82 -19.07 -1.26 6.56
N LYS A 83 -19.84 -0.60 7.43
CA LYS A 83 -20.90 0.33 7.03
C LYS A 83 -20.36 1.49 6.18
N LEU A 84 -19.25 2.09 6.58
CA LEU A 84 -18.63 3.19 5.86
C LEU A 84 -18.05 2.73 4.53
N TYR A 85 -17.54 1.51 4.43
CA TYR A 85 -17.00 1.00 3.18
C TYR A 85 -18.08 0.67 2.16
N GLU A 86 -19.28 0.29 2.59
CA GLU A 86 -20.41 -0.01 1.70
C GLU A 86 -20.80 1.16 0.80
N GLN A 87 -20.47 2.41 1.17
CA GLN A 87 -20.73 3.58 0.32
C GLN A 87 -19.98 3.53 -1.03
N PHE A 88 -18.90 2.75 -1.12
CA PHE A 88 -18.11 2.58 -2.33
C PHE A 88 -18.61 1.41 -3.20
N ARG A 89 -19.70 0.74 -2.84
CA ARG A 89 -20.20 -0.41 -3.61
C ARG A 89 -20.68 0.04 -4.99
N GLU A 90 -20.14 -0.59 -6.02
CA GLU A 90 -20.50 -0.37 -7.41
C GLU A 90 -20.74 -1.72 -8.08
N ASP A 91 -21.77 -1.84 -8.91
CA ASP A 91 -22.18 -3.09 -9.58
C ASP A 91 -22.27 -4.30 -8.65
N GLY A 92 -22.72 -4.06 -7.41
CA GLY A 92 -22.87 -5.09 -6.39
C GLY A 92 -21.56 -5.57 -5.76
N ARG A 93 -20.39 -4.96 -6.04
CA ARG A 93 -19.09 -5.33 -5.47
C ARG A 93 -18.38 -4.13 -4.82
N LEU A 94 -17.51 -4.42 -3.86
CA LEU A 94 -16.68 -3.42 -3.19
C LEU A 94 -15.34 -3.27 -3.92
N PRO A 95 -14.97 -2.06 -4.38
CA PRO A 95 -13.71 -1.82 -5.04
C PRO A 95 -12.56 -1.68 -4.03
N ALA A 96 -11.38 -2.13 -4.43
CA ALA A 96 -10.12 -1.92 -3.75
C ALA A 96 -9.04 -1.62 -4.79
N SER A 97 -8.50 -0.40 -4.76
CA SER A 97 -7.42 0.02 -5.65
C SER A 97 -6.06 -0.32 -5.05
N TYR A 98 -5.20 -0.90 -5.86
CA TYR A 98 -3.82 -1.25 -5.55
C TYR A 98 -2.90 -0.48 -6.49
N GLU A 99 -1.99 0.31 -5.92
CA GLU A 99 -0.91 0.93 -6.66
C GLU A 99 0.29 -0.02 -6.65
N ILE A 100 0.68 -0.49 -7.84
CA ILE A 100 1.83 -1.38 -8.02
C ILE A 100 2.97 -0.56 -8.62
N ILE A 101 4.07 -0.46 -7.87
CA ILE A 101 5.26 0.28 -8.31
C ILE A 101 6.32 -0.72 -8.79
N TYR A 102 6.73 -0.55 -10.04
CA TYR A 102 7.81 -1.31 -10.66
C TYR A 102 9.10 -0.48 -10.66
N LEU A 103 10.16 -1.03 -10.08
CA LEU A 103 11.49 -0.43 -10.05
C LEU A 103 12.46 -1.32 -10.82
N ARG A 104 13.14 -0.73 -11.80
CA ARG A 104 14.24 -1.37 -12.53
C ARG A 104 15.48 -0.48 -12.43
N ALA A 105 16.61 -1.07 -12.08
CA ALA A 105 17.88 -0.37 -12.02
C ALA A 105 19.06 -1.30 -12.32
N LYS A 106 20.20 -0.73 -12.70
CA LYS A 106 21.44 -1.45 -13.01
C LYS A 106 22.52 -1.14 -11.99
N LYS A 107 23.19 -2.18 -11.48
CA LYS A 107 24.41 -2.03 -10.68
C LYS A 107 25.50 -1.34 -11.52
N PRO A 108 26.22 -0.35 -10.98
CA PRO A 108 27.28 0.32 -11.71
C PRO A 108 28.39 -0.67 -12.09
N GLU A 109 28.97 -0.49 -13.27
CA GLU A 109 30.08 -1.31 -13.74
C GLU A 109 31.34 -0.98 -12.94
N GLN A 110 32.00 -1.99 -12.38
CA GLN A 110 33.28 -1.80 -11.69
C GLN A 110 34.35 -1.51 -12.74
N VAL A 111 34.76 -0.24 -12.85
CA VAL A 111 35.97 0.11 -13.60
C VAL A 111 37.17 -0.34 -12.77
N ILE A 112 37.66 -1.56 -13.02
CA ILE A 112 38.95 -2.00 -12.48
C ILE A 112 40.02 -1.14 -13.16
N LYS A 113 40.52 -0.12 -12.47
CA LYS A 113 41.72 0.61 -12.89
C LYS A 113 42.91 -0.36 -12.80
N LYS A 114 43.36 -0.88 -13.94
CA LYS A 114 44.69 -1.50 -14.02
C LYS A 114 45.73 -0.38 -13.82
N VAL A 115 46.47 -0.48 -12.72
CA VAL A 115 47.70 0.29 -12.45
C VAL A 115 48.82 -0.29 -13.29
#